data_AF-A0A4P5U0X8-F1
#
_entry.id   AF-A0A4P5U0X8-F1
#
_cell.length_a   1.000
_cell.length_b   1.000
_cell.length_c   1.000
_cell.angle_alpha   90.00
_cell.angle_beta   90.00
_cell.angle_gamma   90.00
#
_symmetry.space_group_name_H-M   'P 1'
#
loop_
_entity.id
_entity.type
_entity.pdbx_description
1 polymer ?
#
loop_
_entity_poly.entity_id
_entity_poly.type
_entity_poly.pdbx_seq_one_letter_code
_entity_poly.pdbx_strand_id
1 'polypeptide(L)'
;MYPLFKFISLVLVSIFLCSANAWSLNKDQLMSSFFSVVMIRGYNDAGGLAYGSGVVVGDNQVITNCHVLRKTKQPWVSQGEETYSVTAVKADHWHDLCLVTTFGMATKPVLIGKSTDLKKGQGVIAIGHSNGAPAPLTSAGVVKSTYDLDQGKIILSTAQFRMGASGSGLFDTEGRLIGINTFKTSGRNSFYYALPIEWLNALKNKPNETTFPVVGKALWEEEEDKKPLFLQIAIPTIKEDWKKLLDISLEWTKKENNNAEAWFELGLANERLKDLNAAETAYRRSIMLDDQNTDALLRLGFIAKSKDDKKEIKAIQEKISKINPDLLEDYYKLVGCSKTCE
;
A
#
# COMPACT_ATOMS: atom_id res chain seq x y z
N MET A 1 -55.89 -47.29 22.10
CA MET A 1 -54.45 -47.34 22.42
C MET A 1 -53.70 -47.23 21.09
N TYR A 2 -53.42 -46.00 20.63
CA TYR A 2 -52.78 -45.71 19.33
C TYR A 2 -51.39 -45.11 19.60
N PRO A 3 -50.30 -45.55 18.93
CA PRO A 3 -48.98 -44.98 19.16
C PRO A 3 -48.76 -43.73 18.29
N LEU A 4 -48.25 -42.67 18.92
CA LEU A 4 -47.74 -41.45 18.27
C LEU A 4 -46.38 -41.76 17.62
N PHE A 5 -46.29 -41.68 16.29
CA PHE A 5 -45.02 -41.59 15.57
C PHE A 5 -44.53 -40.13 15.57
N LYS A 6 -43.41 -39.84 16.23
CA LYS A 6 -42.67 -38.58 16.11
C LYS A 6 -41.82 -38.60 14.84
N PHE A 7 -42.16 -37.78 13.86
CA PHE A 7 -41.27 -37.41 12.76
C PHE A 7 -40.20 -36.45 13.29
N ILE A 8 -38.95 -36.92 13.35
CA ILE A 8 -37.78 -36.04 13.53
C ILE A 8 -37.41 -35.54 12.14
N SER A 9 -37.71 -34.27 11.86
CA SER A 9 -37.29 -33.59 10.63
C SER A 9 -35.79 -33.31 10.73
N LEU A 10 -35.00 -34.00 9.92
CA LEU A 10 -33.56 -33.80 9.79
C LEU A 10 -33.31 -32.51 9.02
N VAL A 11 -33.03 -31.41 9.73
CA VAL A 11 -32.62 -30.15 9.10
C VAL A 11 -31.19 -30.34 8.57
N LEU A 12 -31.07 -30.61 7.27
CA LEU A 12 -29.81 -30.52 6.53
C LEU A 12 -29.37 -29.05 6.48
N VAL A 13 -28.52 -28.66 7.42
CA VAL A 13 -27.78 -27.40 7.35
C VAL A 13 -26.79 -27.52 6.20
N SER A 14 -27.17 -26.98 5.04
CA SER A 14 -26.27 -26.85 3.90
C SER A 14 -25.21 -25.81 4.27
N ILE A 15 -24.03 -26.29 4.66
CA ILE A 15 -22.86 -25.45 4.90
C ILE A 15 -22.49 -24.86 3.54
N PHE A 16 -22.86 -23.60 3.31
CA PHE A 16 -22.29 -22.80 2.24
C PHE A 16 -20.79 -22.68 2.52
N LEU A 17 -20.00 -23.50 1.84
CA LEU A 17 -18.56 -23.31 1.71
C LEU A 17 -18.36 -21.99 0.95
N CYS A 18 -18.24 -20.91 1.70
CA CYS A 18 -17.70 -19.67 1.18
C CYS A 18 -16.23 -19.96 0.86
N SER A 19 -15.93 -20.30 -0.40
CA SER A 19 -14.56 -20.39 -0.88
C SER A 19 -13.99 -18.97 -0.99
N ALA A 20 -13.72 -18.37 0.16
CA ALA A 20 -12.75 -17.28 0.23
C ALA A 20 -11.40 -17.92 -0.09
N ASN A 21 -10.80 -17.55 -1.23
CA ASN A 21 -9.43 -17.92 -1.53
C ASN A 21 -8.54 -17.35 -0.42
N ALA A 22 -8.14 -18.21 0.52
CA ALA A 22 -7.15 -17.85 1.51
C ALA A 22 -5.83 -17.61 0.75
N TRP A 23 -5.23 -16.43 0.93
CA TRP A 23 -3.92 -16.18 0.36
C TRP A 23 -2.95 -17.25 0.83
N SER A 24 -2.27 -17.89 -0.11
CA SER A 24 -1.21 -18.84 0.21
C SER A 24 -0.01 -18.05 0.72
N LEU A 25 0.05 -17.86 2.03
CA LEU A 25 1.17 -17.20 2.68
C LEU A 25 2.35 -18.16 2.82
N ASN A 26 3.54 -17.74 2.38
CA ASN A 26 4.77 -18.43 2.73
C ASN A 26 5.12 -18.11 4.20
N LYS A 27 4.53 -18.87 5.12
CA LYS A 27 4.64 -18.64 6.57
C LYS A 27 6.09 -18.67 7.05
N ASP A 28 6.90 -19.60 6.56
CA ASP A 28 8.30 -19.74 6.98
C ASP A 28 9.12 -18.52 6.57
N GLN A 29 8.95 -18.06 5.33
CA GLN A 29 9.65 -16.88 4.85
C GLN A 29 9.15 -15.59 5.53
N LEU A 30 7.84 -15.47 5.78
CA LEU A 30 7.28 -14.34 6.54
C LEU A 30 7.78 -14.31 7.98
N MET A 31 7.93 -15.47 8.62
CA MET A 31 8.53 -15.57 9.95
C MET A 31 10.01 -15.18 9.92
N SER A 32 10.77 -15.59 8.91
CA SER A 32 12.15 -15.12 8.72
C SER A 32 12.17 -13.59 8.59
N SER A 33 11.29 -13.01 7.78
CA SER A 33 11.20 -11.56 7.59
C SER A 33 10.76 -10.83 8.86
N PHE A 34 9.89 -11.43 9.67
CA PHE A 34 9.47 -10.90 10.97
C PHE A 34 10.65 -10.68 11.92
N PHE A 35 11.57 -11.65 12.02
CA PHE A 35 12.75 -11.53 12.87
C PHE A 35 13.80 -10.54 12.33
N SER A 36 13.75 -10.21 11.04
CA SER A 36 14.61 -9.19 10.40
C SER A 36 14.03 -7.77 10.48
N VAL A 37 12.87 -7.58 11.10
CA VAL A 37 12.33 -6.25 11.41
C VAL A 37 12.79 -5.84 12.80
N VAL A 38 13.36 -4.63 12.88
CA VAL A 38 13.99 -4.09 14.08
C VAL A 38 13.39 -2.75 14.47
N MET A 39 13.62 -2.31 15.70
CA MET A 39 13.22 -0.99 16.16
C MET A 39 14.40 -0.03 16.08
N ILE A 40 14.17 1.16 15.53
CA ILE A 40 15.11 2.27 15.63
C ILE A 40 14.68 3.12 16.83
N ARG A 41 15.60 3.44 17.72
CA ARG A 41 15.34 4.21 18.95
C ARG A 41 16.32 5.37 19.08
N GLY A 42 15.92 6.37 19.86
CA GLY A 42 16.75 7.51 20.19
C GLY A 42 16.07 8.42 21.21
N TYR A 43 16.85 9.17 21.98
CA TYR A 43 16.28 10.24 22.81
C TYR A 43 16.14 11.53 21.99
N ASN A 44 15.01 12.20 22.15
CA ASN A 44 14.79 13.53 21.60
C ASN A 44 15.37 14.61 22.53
N ASP A 45 15.41 15.86 22.06
CA ASP A 45 15.96 16.99 22.83
C ASP A 45 15.23 17.25 24.16
N ALA A 46 13.97 16.79 24.29
CA ALA A 46 13.20 16.88 25.53
C ALA A 46 13.38 15.67 26.47
N GLY A 47 14.30 14.74 26.15
CA GLY A 47 14.57 13.53 26.93
C GLY A 47 13.54 12.40 26.74
N GLY A 48 12.54 12.59 25.88
CA GLY A 48 11.56 11.56 25.53
C GLY A 48 12.12 10.53 24.55
N LEU A 49 11.66 9.28 24.66
CA LEU A 49 12.03 8.22 23.72
C LEU A 49 11.32 8.43 22.38
N ALA A 50 12.09 8.66 21.32
CA ALA A 50 11.66 8.60 19.94
C ALA A 50 11.93 7.19 19.39
N TYR A 51 11.03 6.70 18.55
CA TYR A 51 11.17 5.38 17.95
C TYR A 51 10.55 5.33 16.54
N GLY A 52 11.04 4.38 15.77
CA GLY A 52 10.51 3.94 14.49
C GLY A 52 10.88 2.47 14.26
N SER A 53 10.66 1.99 13.05
CA SER A 53 10.99 0.64 12.61
C SER A 53 12.12 0.66 11.59
N GLY A 54 12.74 -0.49 11.35
CA GLY A 54 13.70 -0.71 10.27
C GLY A 54 13.69 -2.15 9.83
N VAL A 55 14.31 -2.43 8.68
CA VAL A 55 14.40 -3.79 8.12
C VAL A 55 15.85 -4.11 7.81
N VAL A 56 16.33 -5.27 8.26
CA VAL A 56 17.68 -5.75 7.93
C VAL A 56 17.73 -6.18 6.46
N VAL A 57 18.56 -5.51 5.67
CA VAL A 57 18.68 -5.68 4.20
C VAL A 57 20.08 -6.08 3.73
N GLY A 58 21.02 -6.18 4.67
CA GLY A 58 22.36 -6.71 4.45
C GLY A 58 23.09 -6.88 5.79
N ASP A 59 24.34 -7.33 5.72
CA ASP A 59 25.17 -7.52 6.91
C ASP A 59 25.37 -6.19 7.65
N ASN A 60 24.93 -6.12 8.90
CA ASN A 60 24.93 -4.90 9.71
C ASN A 60 24.23 -3.70 9.02
N GLN A 61 23.31 -3.94 8.08
CA GLN A 61 22.64 -2.91 7.30
C GLN A 61 21.13 -2.94 7.52
N VAL A 62 20.59 -1.82 7.99
CA VAL A 62 19.16 -1.63 8.26
C VAL A 62 18.63 -0.48 7.42
N ILE A 63 17.62 -0.73 6.59
CA ILE A 63 16.89 0.34 5.94
C ILE A 63 15.78 0.84 6.86
N THR A 64 15.59 2.16 6.91
CA THR A 64 14.51 2.84 7.66
C THR A 64 14.14 4.13 6.95
N ASN A 65 13.20 4.90 7.50
CA ASN A 65 12.97 6.25 7.03
C ASN A 65 13.94 7.27 7.63
N CYS A 66 14.37 8.23 6.83
CA CYS A 66 15.25 9.28 7.32
C CYS A 66 14.60 10.13 8.40
N HIS A 67 13.31 10.44 8.32
CA HIS A 67 12.61 11.23 9.33
C HIS A 67 12.61 10.59 10.73
N VAL A 68 12.81 9.27 10.85
CA VAL A 68 12.97 8.57 12.14
C VAL A 68 14.26 9.01 12.84
N LEU A 69 15.33 9.23 12.06
CA LEU A 69 16.65 9.63 12.53
C LEU A 69 16.80 11.14 12.76
N ARG A 70 15.82 11.95 12.36
CA ARG A 70 15.84 13.42 12.56
C ARG A 70 15.51 13.82 13.99
N LYS A 71 14.97 12.90 14.79
CA LYS A 71 14.47 13.17 16.15
C LYS A 71 15.50 12.95 17.24
N THR A 72 16.70 12.48 16.90
CA THR A 72 17.70 12.09 17.89
C THR A 72 19.12 12.38 17.41
N LYS A 73 20.00 12.70 18.36
CA LYS A 73 21.45 12.88 18.14
C LYS A 73 22.23 11.58 18.30
N GLN A 74 21.63 10.54 18.90
CA GLN A 74 22.28 9.27 19.21
C GLN A 74 21.30 8.12 18.97
N PRO A 75 21.03 7.76 17.71
CA PRO A 75 20.16 6.64 17.40
C PRO A 75 20.85 5.29 17.69
N TRP A 76 20.06 4.29 18.03
CA TRP A 76 20.49 2.89 18.08
C TRP A 76 19.42 1.98 17.48
N VAL A 77 19.84 0.79 17.05
CA VAL A 77 18.94 -0.28 16.60
C VAL A 77 18.69 -1.22 17.78
N SER A 78 17.47 -1.70 17.94
CA SER A 78 17.09 -2.67 18.96
C SER A 78 16.35 -3.84 18.32
N GLN A 79 16.70 -5.05 18.75
CA GLN A 79 16.08 -6.30 18.34
C GLN A 79 15.82 -7.14 19.59
N GLY A 80 14.56 -7.16 20.05
CA GLY A 80 14.24 -7.68 21.38
C GLY A 80 14.97 -6.88 22.46
N GLU A 81 15.77 -7.57 23.27
CA GLU A 81 16.58 -6.96 24.33
C GLU A 81 17.96 -6.49 23.86
N GLU A 82 18.39 -6.95 22.68
CA GLU A 82 19.68 -6.57 22.12
C GLU A 82 19.64 -5.16 21.54
N THR A 83 20.78 -4.47 21.64
CA THR A 83 20.95 -3.11 21.12
C THR A 83 22.25 -2.99 20.35
N TYR A 84 22.22 -2.22 19.27
CA TYR A 84 23.32 -2.05 18.34
C TYR A 84 23.51 -0.57 18.04
N SER A 85 24.71 -0.06 18.27
CA SER A 85 25.05 1.33 17.96
C SER A 85 25.00 1.59 16.45
N VAL A 86 24.45 2.74 16.07
CA VAL A 86 24.53 3.23 14.70
C VAL A 86 25.88 3.89 14.49
N THR A 87 26.64 3.42 13.50
CA THR A 87 28.01 3.90 13.21
C THR A 87 28.05 4.88 12.03
N ALA A 88 27.15 4.71 11.06
CA ALA A 88 27.00 5.58 9.91
C ALA A 88 25.61 5.45 9.30
N VAL A 89 25.20 6.45 8.54
CA VAL A 89 23.96 6.45 7.75
C VAL A 89 24.25 6.93 6.34
N LYS A 90 23.71 6.24 5.35
CA LYS A 90 23.57 6.77 3.99
C LYS A 90 22.16 7.30 3.85
N ALA A 91 22.00 8.57 3.46
CA ALA A 91 20.70 9.20 3.42
C ALA A 91 20.28 9.59 1.99
N ASP A 92 19.04 9.28 1.65
CA ASP A 92 18.31 9.94 0.57
C ASP A 92 17.14 10.70 1.18
N HIS A 93 17.36 11.99 1.45
CA HIS A 93 16.37 12.80 2.15
C HIS A 93 15.09 13.01 1.33
N TRP A 94 15.21 13.17 0.01
CA TRP A 94 14.08 13.38 -0.89
C TRP A 94 13.15 12.18 -0.91
N HIS A 95 13.73 10.99 -1.00
CA HIS A 95 13.03 9.72 -0.91
C HIS A 95 12.79 9.27 0.53
N ASP A 96 13.14 10.03 1.55
CA ASP A 96 12.98 9.66 2.96
C ASP A 96 13.48 8.26 3.34
N LEU A 97 14.51 7.74 2.67
CA LEU A 97 15.08 6.42 2.95
C LEU A 97 16.51 6.56 3.43
N CYS A 98 16.81 5.93 4.55
CA CYS A 98 18.12 5.95 5.18
C CYS A 98 18.60 4.50 5.40
N LEU A 99 19.85 4.24 5.01
CA LEU A 99 20.53 2.95 5.23
C LEU A 99 21.50 3.12 6.39
N VAL A 100 21.09 2.57 7.53
CA VAL A 100 21.82 2.57 8.79
C VAL A 100 22.85 1.43 8.78
N THR A 101 24.08 1.75 9.16
CA THR A 101 25.14 0.77 9.41
C THR A 101 25.30 0.58 10.92
N THR A 102 25.22 -0.66 11.38
CA THR A 102 25.46 -1.05 12.77
C THR A 102 26.80 -1.79 12.92
N PHE A 103 27.13 -2.21 14.14
CA PHE A 103 28.26 -3.11 14.40
C PHE A 103 27.79 -4.27 15.27
N GLY A 104 28.20 -5.49 14.90
CA GLY A 104 27.94 -6.72 15.68
C GLY A 104 26.53 -7.30 15.55
N MET A 105 25.69 -6.80 14.64
CA MET A 105 24.34 -7.32 14.41
C MET A 105 24.38 -8.55 13.50
N ALA A 106 24.16 -9.74 14.08
CA ALA A 106 24.20 -11.03 13.39
C ALA A 106 22.82 -11.49 12.87
N THR A 107 22.04 -10.57 12.31
CA THR A 107 20.68 -10.84 11.84
C THR A 107 20.65 -11.07 10.34
N LYS A 108 19.97 -12.15 9.92
CA LYS A 108 19.81 -12.50 8.50
C LYS A 108 19.02 -11.41 7.77
N PRO A 109 19.46 -10.93 6.60
CA PRO A 109 18.69 -9.97 5.82
C PRO A 109 17.46 -10.61 5.17
N VAL A 110 16.44 -9.79 4.92
CA VAL A 110 15.23 -10.20 4.20
C VAL A 110 15.51 -10.47 2.72
N LEU A 111 14.66 -11.28 2.10
CA LEU A 111 14.63 -11.37 0.63
C LEU A 111 14.05 -10.08 0.05
N ILE A 112 14.60 -9.62 -1.07
CA ILE A 112 14.16 -8.42 -1.78
C ILE A 112 13.22 -8.81 -2.91
N GLY A 113 12.04 -8.20 -2.94
CA GLY A 113 11.05 -8.31 -4.02
C GLY A 113 11.18 -7.15 -5.00
N LYS A 114 10.07 -6.84 -5.69
CA LYS A 114 9.97 -5.69 -6.60
C LYS A 114 8.61 -5.03 -6.46
N SER A 115 8.59 -3.70 -6.37
CA SER A 115 7.35 -2.92 -6.42
C SER A 115 6.77 -2.87 -7.83
N THR A 116 7.60 -3.05 -8.87
CA THR A 116 7.17 -3.02 -10.29
C THR A 116 6.29 -4.19 -10.70
N ASP A 117 6.37 -5.30 -9.97
CA ASP A 117 5.62 -6.53 -10.27
C ASP A 117 4.23 -6.53 -9.59
N LEU A 118 3.95 -5.51 -8.77
CA LEU A 118 2.73 -5.43 -7.97
C LEU A 118 1.51 -5.15 -8.84
N LYS A 119 0.41 -5.81 -8.46
CA LYS A 119 -0.91 -5.59 -9.06
C LYS A 119 -1.89 -5.10 -8.01
N LYS A 120 -2.87 -4.29 -8.43
CA LYS A 120 -4.00 -3.91 -7.56
C LYS A 120 -4.71 -5.17 -7.05
N GLY A 121 -5.12 -5.13 -5.78
CA GLY A 121 -5.72 -6.27 -5.09
C GLY A 121 -4.74 -7.33 -4.59
N GLN A 122 -3.45 -7.28 -4.99
CA GLN A 122 -2.45 -8.23 -4.50
C GLN A 122 -2.27 -8.09 -2.99
N GLY A 123 -2.22 -9.24 -2.31
CA GLY A 123 -2.02 -9.30 -0.87
C GLY A 123 -0.62 -8.81 -0.44
N VAL A 124 -0.59 -8.04 0.64
CA VAL A 124 0.63 -7.51 1.25
C VAL A 124 0.53 -7.57 2.77
N ILE A 125 1.70 -7.66 3.42
CA ILE A 125 1.82 -7.74 4.88
C ILE A 125 2.80 -6.67 5.33
N ALA A 126 2.33 -5.72 6.13
CA ALA A 126 3.19 -4.76 6.83
C ALA A 126 3.69 -5.37 8.14
N ILE A 127 5.00 -5.28 8.42
CA ILE A 127 5.61 -5.79 9.65
C ILE A 127 6.48 -4.70 10.27
N GLY A 128 6.16 -4.27 11.50
CA GLY A 128 6.81 -3.14 12.14
C GLY A 128 6.49 -2.97 13.62
N HIS A 129 7.24 -2.09 14.28
CA HIS A 129 7.09 -1.76 15.70
C HIS A 129 6.10 -0.62 15.94
N SER A 130 4.86 -0.78 15.44
CA SER A 130 3.78 0.20 15.67
C SER A 130 3.60 0.47 17.16
N ASN A 131 3.44 1.74 17.53
CA ASN A 131 3.38 2.28 18.89
C ASN A 131 4.58 1.90 19.78
N GLY A 132 5.73 1.54 19.20
CA GLY A 132 6.93 1.16 19.95
C GLY A 132 6.80 -0.21 20.61
N ALA A 133 5.94 -1.09 20.09
CA ALA A 133 5.76 -2.44 20.60
C ALA A 133 7.12 -3.20 20.65
N PRO A 134 7.48 -3.87 21.76
CA PRO A 134 8.77 -4.57 21.88
C PRO A 134 8.99 -5.65 20.80
N ALA A 135 7.94 -6.37 20.42
CA ALA A 135 7.93 -7.28 19.29
C ALA A 135 7.31 -6.62 18.05
N PRO A 136 7.72 -6.97 16.83
CA PRO A 136 7.06 -6.50 15.61
C PRO A 136 5.58 -6.90 15.59
N LEU A 137 4.75 -6.03 15.01
CA LEU A 137 3.32 -6.26 14.78
C LEU A 137 3.09 -6.39 13.28
N THR A 138 2.16 -7.28 12.92
CA THR A 138 1.79 -7.55 11.52
C THR A 138 0.43 -6.91 11.20
N SER A 139 0.30 -6.34 10.01
CA SER A 139 -0.95 -5.79 9.47
C SER A 139 -1.12 -6.26 8.02
N ALA A 140 -2.15 -7.06 7.77
CA ALA A 140 -2.46 -7.53 6.41
C ALA A 140 -3.29 -6.50 5.65
N GLY A 141 -3.08 -6.43 4.34
CA GLY A 141 -3.84 -5.57 3.45
C GLY A 141 -3.60 -5.94 2.00
N VAL A 142 -4.11 -5.13 1.08
CA VAL A 142 -3.90 -5.28 -0.36
C VAL A 142 -3.26 -4.03 -0.94
N VAL A 143 -2.58 -4.18 -2.07
CA VAL A 143 -2.20 -3.06 -2.93
C VAL A 143 -3.48 -2.40 -3.44
N LYS A 144 -3.68 -1.13 -3.09
CA LYS A 144 -4.79 -0.31 -3.57
C LYS A 144 -4.43 0.39 -4.87
N SER A 145 -3.22 0.95 -4.95
CA SER A 145 -2.69 1.55 -6.18
C SER A 145 -1.17 1.63 -6.13
N THR A 146 -0.57 1.90 -7.28
CA THR A 146 0.88 2.07 -7.44
C THR A 146 1.17 3.27 -8.33
N TYR A 147 2.19 4.05 -7.99
CA TYR A 147 2.56 5.25 -8.73
C TYR A 147 4.04 5.18 -9.12
N ASP A 148 4.31 5.22 -10.43
CA ASP A 148 5.67 5.17 -10.95
C ASP A 148 6.44 6.46 -10.55
N LEU A 149 7.60 6.28 -9.91
CA LEU A 149 8.51 7.38 -9.57
C LEU A 149 9.94 6.84 -9.44
N ASP A 150 10.89 7.49 -10.12
CA ASP A 150 12.33 7.22 -10.01
C ASP A 150 12.68 5.72 -10.05
N GLN A 151 12.21 5.02 -11.10
CA GLN A 151 12.45 3.59 -11.36
C GLN A 151 11.80 2.60 -10.38
N GLY A 152 10.97 3.06 -9.44
CA GLY A 152 10.16 2.23 -8.57
C GLY A 152 8.69 2.59 -8.63
N LYS A 153 7.87 1.83 -7.90
CA LYS A 153 6.45 2.13 -7.72
C LYS A 153 6.16 2.44 -6.26
N ILE A 154 5.78 3.68 -5.96
CA ILE A 154 5.24 4.03 -4.65
C ILE A 154 3.94 3.25 -4.46
N ILE A 155 3.81 2.61 -3.31
CA ILE A 155 2.74 1.66 -3.03
C ILE A 155 1.73 2.32 -2.11
N LEU A 156 0.50 2.44 -2.57
CA LEU A 156 -0.64 2.74 -1.72
C LEU A 156 -1.32 1.42 -1.35
N SER A 157 -1.40 1.11 -0.05
CA SER A 157 -2.00 -0.14 0.43
C SER A 157 -3.12 0.09 1.45
N THR A 158 -3.86 -0.97 1.73
CA THR A 158 -4.83 -1.01 2.84
C THR A 158 -4.22 -1.51 4.15
N ALA A 159 -2.95 -1.91 4.15
CA ALA A 159 -2.25 -2.37 5.34
C ALA A 159 -2.03 -1.19 6.29
N GLN A 160 -2.89 -1.09 7.30
CA GLN A 160 -2.92 0.07 8.19
C GLN A 160 -1.73 0.04 9.15
N PHE A 161 -1.18 1.23 9.41
CA PHE A 161 -0.14 1.41 10.43
C PHE A 161 -0.34 2.66 11.29
N ARG A 162 0.25 2.65 12.49
CA ARG A 162 0.15 3.73 13.49
C ARG A 162 1.51 4.41 13.70
N MET A 163 1.55 5.41 14.59
CA MET A 163 2.79 6.06 15.00
C MET A 163 3.83 5.01 15.40
N GLY A 164 5.10 5.20 15.04
CA GLY A 164 6.17 4.21 15.27
C GLY A 164 6.36 3.16 14.17
N ALA A 165 5.41 3.04 13.24
CA ALA A 165 5.55 2.15 12.10
C ALA A 165 6.42 2.70 10.96
N SER A 166 6.78 3.98 10.98
CA SER A 166 7.69 4.55 9.98
C SER A 166 8.97 3.73 9.91
N GLY A 167 9.35 3.29 8.71
CA GLY A 167 10.50 2.43 8.45
C GLY A 167 10.18 0.93 8.52
N SER A 168 8.92 0.55 8.75
CA SER A 168 8.49 -0.85 8.74
C SER A 168 8.46 -1.43 7.34
N GLY A 169 8.69 -2.73 7.22
CA GLY A 169 8.69 -3.39 5.92
C GLY A 169 7.27 -3.66 5.43
N LEU A 170 7.04 -3.46 4.14
CA LEU A 170 5.90 -3.98 3.42
C LEU A 170 6.37 -5.18 2.59
N PHE A 171 5.75 -6.34 2.79
CA PHE A 171 6.12 -7.61 2.20
C PHE A 171 5.01 -8.16 1.30
N ASP A 172 5.38 -8.89 0.25
CA ASP A 172 4.43 -9.70 -0.51
C ASP A 172 4.08 -11.01 0.24
N THR A 173 3.18 -11.81 -0.35
CA THR A 173 2.71 -13.09 0.22
C THR A 173 3.80 -14.15 0.32
N GLU A 174 4.91 -13.96 -0.40
CA GLU A 174 6.10 -14.80 -0.39
C GLU A 174 7.12 -14.33 0.67
N GLY A 175 6.84 -13.25 1.40
CA GLY A 175 7.69 -12.70 2.44
C GLY A 175 8.90 -11.92 1.93
N ARG A 176 8.88 -11.47 0.67
CA ARG A 176 9.91 -10.60 0.09
C ARG A 176 9.56 -9.13 0.35
N LEU A 177 10.56 -8.34 0.72
CA LEU A 177 10.40 -6.91 0.98
C LEU A 177 10.18 -6.16 -0.34
N ILE A 178 9.03 -5.50 -0.49
CA ILE A 178 8.63 -4.74 -1.68
C ILE A 178 8.65 -3.23 -1.45
N GLY A 179 8.61 -2.78 -0.19
CA GLY A 179 8.71 -1.36 0.13
C GLY A 179 8.83 -1.08 1.62
N ILE A 180 8.98 0.20 1.96
CA ILE A 180 9.14 0.71 3.32
C ILE A 180 7.97 1.64 3.66
N ASN A 181 7.12 1.24 4.61
CA ASN A 181 5.99 2.05 5.08
C ASN A 181 6.51 3.36 5.67
N THR A 182 6.05 4.48 5.13
CA THR A 182 6.69 5.77 5.38
C THR A 182 5.74 6.80 5.96
N PHE A 183 4.63 7.09 5.27
CA PHE A 183 3.72 8.14 5.68
C PHE A 183 2.27 7.77 5.38
N LYS A 184 1.36 8.49 6.05
CA LYS A 184 -0.06 8.35 5.81
C LYS A 184 -0.74 9.71 5.84
N THR A 185 -1.85 9.85 5.12
CA THR A 185 -2.69 11.05 5.28
C THR A 185 -3.40 11.07 6.63
N SER A 186 -3.78 12.26 7.08
CA SER A 186 -4.57 12.45 8.30
C SER A 186 -6.04 12.12 8.07
N GLY A 187 -6.75 11.71 9.13
CA GLY A 187 -8.19 11.40 9.10
C GLY A 187 -8.52 9.92 9.26
N ARG A 188 -9.82 9.59 9.18
CA ARG A 188 -10.35 8.22 9.37
C ARG A 188 -10.09 7.31 8.17
N ASN A 189 -10.08 7.89 6.96
CA ASN A 189 -9.84 7.18 5.70
C ASN A 189 -8.43 7.46 5.18
N SER A 190 -7.43 7.21 6.03
CA SER A 190 -6.01 7.44 5.71
C SER A 190 -5.55 6.63 4.49
N PHE A 191 -4.71 7.25 3.69
CA PHE A 191 -3.95 6.62 2.61
C PHE A 191 -2.60 6.21 3.21
N TYR A 192 -2.21 4.95 3.06
CA TYR A 192 -0.99 4.39 3.66
C TYR A 192 0.04 4.13 2.56
N TYR A 193 1.13 4.90 2.57
CA TYR A 193 2.15 4.86 1.53
C TYR A 193 3.41 4.15 2.00
N ALA A 194 3.91 3.26 1.14
CA ALA A 194 5.22 2.67 1.23
C ALA A 194 6.08 3.08 0.03
N LEU A 195 7.35 3.34 0.31
CA LEU A 195 8.33 3.72 -0.70
C LEU A 195 9.00 2.48 -1.30
N PRO A 196 9.28 2.47 -2.61
CA PRO A 196 9.71 1.28 -3.32
C PRO A 196 11.09 0.79 -2.86
N ILE A 197 11.24 -0.53 -2.77
CA ILE A 197 12.51 -1.14 -2.35
C ILE A 197 13.64 -0.93 -3.39
N GLU A 198 13.30 -0.65 -4.64
CA GLU A 198 14.23 -0.34 -5.73
C GLU A 198 15.19 0.81 -5.37
N TRP A 199 14.71 1.78 -4.59
CA TRP A 199 15.51 2.93 -4.16
C TRP A 199 16.66 2.56 -3.21
N LEU A 200 16.63 1.36 -2.60
CA LEU A 200 17.76 0.84 -1.82
C LEU A 200 19.04 0.76 -2.67
N ASN A 201 18.95 0.47 -3.96
CA ASN A 201 20.14 0.36 -4.82
C ASN A 201 20.83 1.73 -5.00
N ALA A 202 20.06 2.78 -5.25
CA ALA A 202 20.59 4.14 -5.32
C ALA A 202 21.16 4.59 -3.96
N LEU A 203 20.46 4.24 -2.87
CA LEU A 203 20.86 4.55 -1.49
C LEU A 203 22.21 3.93 -1.10
N LYS A 204 22.50 2.71 -1.56
CA LYS A 204 23.80 2.04 -1.32
C LYS A 204 24.99 2.83 -1.86
N ASN A 205 24.80 3.71 -2.84
CA ASN A 205 25.87 4.49 -3.47
C ASN A 205 26.03 5.90 -2.85
N LYS A 206 25.18 6.29 -1.91
CA LYS A 206 25.30 7.57 -1.20
C LYS A 206 26.52 7.56 -0.25
N PRO A 207 27.10 8.73 0.08
CA PRO A 207 28.18 8.83 1.04
C PRO A 207 27.70 8.47 2.45
N ASN A 208 28.64 8.02 3.29
CA ASN A 208 28.36 7.82 4.71
C ASN A 208 28.32 9.16 5.44
N GLU A 209 27.28 9.35 6.22
CA GLU A 209 27.10 10.45 7.18
C GLU A 209 27.21 9.90 8.60
N THR A 210 27.88 10.63 9.47
CA THR A 210 28.05 10.28 10.90
C THR A 210 27.50 11.36 11.84
N THR A 211 26.93 12.42 11.27
CA THR A 211 26.36 13.54 12.01
C THR A 211 24.88 13.32 12.22
N PHE A 212 24.43 13.43 13.47
CA PHE A 212 23.02 13.32 13.86
C PHE A 212 22.56 14.60 14.59
N PRO A 213 21.29 14.99 14.46
CA PRO A 213 20.23 14.33 13.69
C PRO A 213 20.44 14.43 12.19
N VAL A 214 19.86 13.50 11.44
CA VAL A 214 19.77 13.62 9.97
C VAL A 214 18.98 14.89 9.65
N VAL A 215 19.36 15.64 8.61
CA VAL A 215 18.69 16.88 8.20
C VAL A 215 18.26 16.77 6.74
N GLY A 216 17.07 17.25 6.42
CA GLY A 216 16.54 17.25 5.06
C GLY A 216 15.03 17.06 5.07
N LYS A 217 14.38 17.42 3.97
CA LYS A 217 12.94 17.33 3.77
C LYS A 217 12.63 16.29 2.69
N ALA A 218 11.60 15.49 2.92
CA ALA A 218 11.13 14.46 2.00
C ALA A 218 10.08 14.99 1.03
N LEU A 219 9.91 14.29 -0.10
CA LEU A 219 8.93 14.63 -1.14
C LEU A 219 7.49 14.73 -0.61
N TRP A 220 7.14 13.92 0.40
CA TRP A 220 5.79 13.87 0.98
C TRP A 220 5.55 14.94 2.04
N GLU A 221 6.63 15.59 2.51
CA GLU A 221 6.58 16.72 3.44
C GLU A 221 6.45 18.07 2.70
N GLU A 222 6.52 18.07 1.36
CA GLU A 222 6.38 19.29 0.57
C GLU A 222 5.03 19.98 0.74
N GLU A 223 5.01 21.28 0.43
CA GLU A 223 3.75 22.02 0.32
C GLU A 223 2.87 21.37 -0.74
N GLU A 224 1.55 21.41 -0.56
CA GLU A 224 0.62 20.59 -1.35
C GLU A 224 0.75 20.81 -2.87
N ASP A 225 0.97 22.06 -3.29
CA ASP A 225 1.16 22.44 -4.69
C ASP A 225 2.52 22.02 -5.28
N LYS A 226 3.48 21.67 -4.43
CA LYS A 226 4.84 21.22 -4.82
C LYS A 226 5.01 19.72 -4.79
N LYS A 227 4.08 18.97 -4.20
CA LYS A 227 4.10 17.51 -4.20
C LYS A 227 3.89 16.96 -5.62
N PRO A 228 4.40 15.76 -5.94
CA PRO A 228 3.97 15.02 -7.13
C PRO A 228 2.44 14.89 -7.22
N LEU A 229 1.89 14.95 -8.43
CA LEU A 229 0.43 15.04 -8.65
C LEU A 229 -0.34 13.88 -8.02
N PHE A 230 0.22 12.68 -8.03
CA PHE A 230 -0.39 11.51 -7.40
C PHE A 230 -0.52 11.62 -5.87
N LEU A 231 0.24 12.49 -5.21
CA LEU A 231 0.05 12.77 -3.78
C LEU A 231 -0.99 13.84 -3.53
N GLN A 232 -1.18 14.77 -4.47
CA GLN A 232 -2.13 15.87 -4.35
C GLN A 232 -3.59 15.40 -4.37
N ILE A 233 -3.89 14.22 -4.92
CA ILE A 233 -5.26 13.69 -5.01
C ILE A 233 -5.81 13.24 -3.65
N ALA A 234 -4.96 12.90 -2.68
CA ALA A 234 -5.42 12.21 -1.47
C ALA A 234 -6.28 13.11 -0.58
N ILE A 235 -5.90 14.39 -0.41
CA ILE A 235 -6.65 15.33 0.43
C ILE A 235 -8.02 15.67 -0.18
N PRO A 236 -8.14 16.08 -1.45
CA PRO A 236 -9.44 16.29 -2.11
C PRO A 236 -10.34 15.06 -2.05
N THR A 237 -9.80 13.85 -2.29
CA THR A 237 -10.57 12.62 -2.23
C THR A 237 -11.12 12.33 -0.83
N ILE A 238 -10.32 12.55 0.22
CA ILE A 238 -10.78 12.38 1.61
C ILE A 238 -11.85 13.41 1.99
N LYS A 239 -11.73 14.64 1.47
CA LYS A 239 -12.66 15.75 1.75
C LYS A 239 -13.87 15.79 0.82
N GLU A 240 -13.94 14.86 -0.14
CA GLU A 240 -14.95 14.85 -1.21
C GLU A 240 -14.98 16.16 -2.02
N ASP A 241 -13.84 16.84 -2.15
CA ASP A 241 -13.68 18.03 -3.00
C ASP A 241 -13.43 17.59 -4.45
N TRP A 242 -14.51 17.15 -5.11
CA TRP A 242 -14.46 16.59 -6.47
C TRP A 242 -14.05 17.62 -7.51
N LYS A 243 -14.28 18.91 -7.26
CA LYS A 243 -13.83 19.98 -8.15
C LYS A 243 -12.31 20.13 -8.10
N LYS A 244 -11.73 20.13 -6.89
CA LYS A 244 -10.27 20.15 -6.76
C LYS A 244 -9.62 18.88 -7.30
N LEU A 245 -10.23 17.71 -7.09
CA LEU A 245 -9.78 16.45 -7.68
C LEU A 245 -9.80 16.50 -9.21
N LEU A 246 -10.85 17.07 -9.80
CA LEU A 246 -10.95 17.28 -11.25
C LEU A 246 -9.80 18.15 -11.77
N ASP A 247 -9.54 19.29 -11.13
CA ASP A 247 -8.47 20.21 -11.54
C ASP A 247 -7.09 19.53 -11.52
N ILE A 248 -6.78 18.81 -10.44
CA ILE A 248 -5.52 18.06 -10.30
C ILE A 248 -5.42 16.95 -11.35
N SER A 249 -6.49 16.18 -11.55
CA SER A 249 -6.48 15.05 -12.49
C SER A 249 -6.39 15.51 -13.95
N LEU A 250 -6.96 16.68 -14.28
CA LEU A 250 -6.79 17.32 -15.59
C LEU A 250 -5.34 17.76 -15.81
N GLU A 251 -4.68 18.32 -14.80
CA GLU A 251 -3.26 18.66 -14.88
C GLU A 251 -2.40 17.39 -15.02
N TRP A 252 -2.71 16.35 -14.26
CA TRP A 252 -1.99 15.09 -14.24
C TRP A 252 -2.07 14.37 -15.59
N THR A 253 -3.27 14.23 -16.15
CA THR A 253 -3.45 13.64 -17.49
C THR A 253 -2.79 14.44 -18.62
N LYS A 254 -2.63 15.76 -18.47
CA LYS A 254 -1.87 16.59 -19.42
C LYS A 254 -0.37 16.34 -19.35
N LYS A 255 0.18 16.25 -18.13
CA LYS A 255 1.62 16.02 -17.92
C LYS A 255 2.03 14.57 -18.19
N GLU A 256 1.16 13.63 -17.83
CA GLU A 256 1.41 12.18 -17.88
C GLU A 256 0.26 11.47 -18.63
N ASN A 257 0.15 11.73 -19.93
CA ASN A 257 -0.98 11.22 -20.73
C ASN A 257 -1.03 9.68 -20.88
N ASN A 258 0.07 9.00 -20.52
CA ASN A 258 0.24 7.56 -20.52
C ASN A 258 0.07 6.94 -19.12
N ASN A 259 -0.30 7.73 -18.11
CA ASN A 259 -0.52 7.25 -16.75
C ASN A 259 -1.99 6.80 -16.57
N ALA A 260 -2.21 5.48 -16.45
CA ALA A 260 -3.55 4.92 -16.31
C ALA A 260 -4.28 5.42 -15.05
N GLU A 261 -3.56 5.66 -13.95
CA GLU A 261 -4.15 6.11 -12.69
C GLU A 261 -4.59 7.58 -12.76
N ALA A 262 -3.84 8.43 -13.45
CA ALA A 262 -4.26 9.81 -13.71
C ALA A 262 -5.62 9.87 -14.44
N TRP A 263 -5.80 8.99 -15.44
CA TRP A 263 -7.07 8.87 -16.16
C TRP A 263 -8.19 8.26 -15.31
N PHE A 264 -7.87 7.32 -14.42
CA PHE A 264 -8.85 6.76 -13.50
C PHE A 264 -9.38 7.84 -12.53
N GLU A 265 -8.49 8.62 -11.92
CA GLU A 265 -8.86 9.69 -10.99
C GLU A 265 -9.64 10.82 -11.69
N LEU A 266 -9.29 11.13 -12.95
CA LEU A 266 -10.10 12.04 -13.78
C LEU A 266 -11.51 11.49 -13.99
N GLY A 267 -11.65 10.19 -14.27
CA GLY A 267 -12.95 9.54 -14.40
C GLY A 267 -13.76 9.59 -13.10
N LEU A 268 -13.10 9.33 -11.97
CA LEU A 268 -13.70 9.38 -10.64
C LEU A 268 -14.23 10.78 -10.31
N ALA A 269 -13.44 11.82 -10.56
CA ALA A 269 -13.85 13.20 -10.32
C ALA A 269 -15.10 13.58 -11.16
N ASN A 270 -15.09 13.28 -12.46
CA ASN A 270 -16.22 13.56 -13.34
C ASN A 270 -17.48 12.78 -12.93
N GLU A 271 -17.34 11.50 -12.57
CA GLU A 271 -18.48 10.69 -12.15
C GLU A 271 -19.13 11.25 -10.87
N ARG A 272 -18.30 11.70 -9.92
CA ARG A 272 -18.77 12.32 -8.67
C ARG A 272 -19.44 13.68 -8.92
N LEU A 273 -18.98 14.41 -9.93
CA LEU A 273 -19.59 15.64 -10.45
C LEU A 273 -20.79 15.42 -11.39
N LYS A 274 -21.21 14.16 -11.60
CA LYS A 274 -22.34 13.76 -12.45
C LYS A 274 -22.14 13.92 -13.95
N ASP A 275 -20.93 14.20 -14.42
CA ASP A 275 -20.59 14.13 -15.83
C ASP A 275 -20.20 12.68 -16.20
N LEU A 276 -21.22 11.84 -16.41
CA LEU A 276 -21.01 10.42 -16.72
C LEU A 276 -20.34 10.20 -18.09
N ASN A 277 -20.50 11.13 -19.03
CA ASN A 277 -19.90 11.01 -20.36
C ASN A 277 -18.39 11.29 -20.32
N ALA A 278 -17.98 12.35 -19.61
CA ALA A 278 -16.56 12.61 -19.36
C ALA A 278 -15.94 11.49 -18.50
N ALA A 279 -16.66 11.00 -17.48
CA ALA A 279 -16.21 9.89 -16.65
C ALA A 279 -15.94 8.62 -17.45
N GLU A 280 -16.89 8.21 -18.29
CA GLU A 280 -16.74 7.03 -19.15
C GLU A 280 -15.53 7.17 -20.09
N THR A 281 -15.37 8.33 -20.72
CA THR A 281 -14.23 8.60 -21.62
C THR A 281 -12.91 8.42 -20.89
N ALA A 282 -12.79 8.97 -19.68
CA ALA A 282 -11.58 8.88 -18.87
C ALA A 282 -11.32 7.44 -18.39
N TYR A 283 -12.33 6.71 -17.91
CA TYR A 283 -12.17 5.31 -17.51
C TYR A 283 -11.78 4.41 -18.68
N ARG A 284 -12.36 4.60 -19.87
CA ARG A 284 -11.96 3.87 -21.09
C ARG A 284 -10.50 4.15 -21.45
N ARG A 285 -10.06 5.40 -21.32
CA ARG A 285 -8.66 5.77 -21.55
C ARG A 285 -7.73 5.13 -20.52
N SER A 286 -8.13 5.06 -19.25
CA SER A 286 -7.40 4.34 -18.20
C SER A 286 -7.23 2.85 -18.54
N ILE A 287 -8.32 2.17 -18.93
CA ILE A 287 -8.30 0.74 -19.29
C ILE A 287 -7.50 0.47 -20.57
N MET A 288 -7.43 1.43 -21.49
CA MET A 288 -6.60 1.30 -22.68
C MET A 288 -5.11 1.36 -22.36
N LEU A 289 -4.72 2.09 -21.31
CA LEU A 289 -3.33 2.19 -20.85
C LEU A 289 -2.95 1.04 -19.91
N ASP A 290 -3.90 0.59 -19.09
CA ASP A 290 -3.77 -0.58 -18.22
C ASP A 290 -5.05 -1.42 -18.32
N ASP A 291 -4.97 -2.49 -19.11
CA ASP A 291 -6.10 -3.37 -19.35
C ASP A 291 -6.49 -4.21 -18.12
N GLN A 292 -5.65 -4.21 -17.08
CA GLN A 292 -5.87 -4.87 -15.80
C GLN A 292 -6.39 -3.91 -14.72
N ASN A 293 -6.68 -2.64 -15.03
CA ASN A 293 -7.23 -1.70 -14.07
C ASN A 293 -8.69 -2.05 -13.69
N THR A 294 -8.83 -2.91 -12.68
CA THR A 294 -10.11 -3.41 -12.19
C THR A 294 -10.99 -2.30 -11.63
N ASP A 295 -10.42 -1.24 -11.04
CA ASP A 295 -11.21 -0.14 -10.51
C ASP A 295 -11.96 0.57 -11.65
N ALA A 296 -11.26 0.92 -12.73
CA ALA A 296 -11.86 1.52 -13.90
C ALA A 296 -12.93 0.62 -14.55
N LEU A 297 -12.70 -0.70 -14.59
CA LEU A 297 -13.67 -1.69 -15.09
C LEU A 297 -14.96 -1.71 -14.24
N LEU A 298 -14.82 -1.73 -12.91
CA LEU A 298 -15.96 -1.65 -11.99
C LEU A 298 -16.77 -0.37 -12.24
N ARG A 299 -16.09 0.79 -12.34
CA ARG A 299 -16.76 2.08 -12.58
C ARG A 299 -17.43 2.17 -13.96
N LEU A 300 -16.81 1.61 -15.00
CA LEU A 300 -17.48 1.48 -16.30
C LEU A 300 -18.72 0.60 -16.24
N GLY A 301 -18.70 -0.50 -15.48
CA GLY A 301 -19.88 -1.33 -15.29
C GLY A 301 -21.04 -0.59 -14.60
N PHE A 302 -20.73 0.25 -13.62
CA PHE A 302 -21.72 1.14 -13.01
C PHE A 302 -22.35 2.10 -14.04
N ILE A 303 -21.53 2.70 -14.91
CA ILE A 303 -22.03 3.58 -15.98
C ILE A 303 -22.86 2.79 -17.00
N ALA A 304 -22.39 1.62 -17.44
CA ALA A 304 -23.10 0.75 -18.39
C ALA A 304 -24.49 0.38 -17.86
N LYS A 305 -24.59 0.03 -16.58
CA LYS A 305 -25.88 -0.18 -15.90
C LYS A 305 -26.79 1.04 -15.96
N SER A 306 -26.27 2.25 -15.72
CA SER A 306 -27.08 3.46 -15.80
C SER A 306 -27.67 3.73 -17.19
N LYS A 307 -27.05 3.14 -18.23
CA LYS A 307 -27.44 3.23 -19.64
C LYS A 307 -28.25 2.02 -20.13
N ASP A 308 -28.50 1.03 -19.27
CA ASP A 308 -29.07 -0.28 -19.62
C ASP A 308 -28.28 -1.00 -20.74
N ASP A 309 -26.96 -0.78 -20.79
CA ASP A 309 -26.07 -1.42 -21.77
C ASP A 309 -25.65 -2.82 -21.30
N LYS A 310 -26.55 -3.79 -21.51
CA LYS A 310 -26.33 -5.19 -21.14
C LYS A 310 -25.11 -5.82 -21.81
N LYS A 311 -24.79 -5.38 -23.04
CA LYS A 311 -23.65 -5.91 -23.79
C LYS A 311 -22.34 -5.51 -23.12
N GLU A 312 -22.21 -4.25 -22.73
CA GLU A 312 -21.02 -3.75 -22.04
C GLU A 312 -20.87 -4.37 -20.65
N ILE A 313 -21.97 -4.52 -19.90
CA ILE A 313 -21.96 -5.19 -18.59
C ILE A 313 -21.38 -6.61 -18.71
N LYS A 314 -21.87 -7.39 -19.68
CA LYS A 314 -21.37 -8.75 -19.89
C LYS A 314 -19.90 -8.78 -20.31
N ALA A 315 -19.48 -7.88 -21.20
CA ALA A 315 -18.09 -7.78 -21.62
C ALA A 315 -17.14 -7.46 -20.44
N ILE A 316 -17.55 -6.56 -19.55
CA ILE A 316 -16.79 -6.22 -18.35
C ILE A 316 -16.75 -7.40 -17.37
N GLN A 317 -17.87 -8.09 -17.17
CA GLN A 317 -17.92 -9.32 -16.36
C GLN A 317 -16.90 -10.36 -16.83
N GLU A 318 -16.86 -10.65 -18.13
CA GLU A 318 -15.92 -11.59 -18.75
C GLU A 318 -14.45 -11.16 -18.61
N LYS A 319 -14.21 -9.85 -18.53
CA LYS A 319 -12.87 -9.30 -18.33
C LYS A 319 -12.44 -9.40 -16.86
N ILE A 320 -13.30 -9.01 -15.93
CA ILE A 320 -13.04 -9.13 -14.48
C ILE A 320 -12.80 -10.60 -14.09
N SER A 321 -13.58 -11.54 -14.64
CA SER A 321 -13.41 -12.97 -14.33
C SER A 321 -12.06 -13.54 -14.74
N LYS A 322 -11.38 -12.93 -15.72
CA LYS A 322 -10.03 -13.33 -16.15
C LYS A 322 -8.93 -12.65 -15.33
N ILE A 323 -9.15 -11.42 -14.89
CA ILE A 323 -8.15 -10.62 -14.18
C ILE A 323 -8.15 -10.95 -12.68
N ASN A 324 -9.32 -10.83 -12.06
CA ASN A 324 -9.50 -11.06 -10.63
C ASN A 324 -10.92 -11.58 -10.38
N PRO A 325 -11.12 -12.92 -10.40
CA PRO A 325 -12.41 -13.55 -10.15
C PRO A 325 -13.06 -13.15 -8.82
N ASP A 326 -12.26 -12.80 -7.80
CA ASP A 326 -12.76 -12.47 -6.46
C ASP A 326 -13.58 -11.16 -6.47
N LEU A 327 -13.40 -10.29 -7.47
CA LEU A 327 -14.16 -9.05 -7.63
C LEU A 327 -15.54 -9.25 -8.27
N LEU A 328 -15.86 -10.46 -8.76
CA LEU A 328 -17.13 -10.70 -9.46
C LEU A 328 -18.34 -10.51 -8.55
N GLU A 329 -18.25 -10.88 -7.27
CA GLU A 329 -19.37 -10.71 -6.35
C GLU A 329 -19.70 -9.23 -6.13
N ASP A 330 -18.67 -8.40 -5.93
CA ASP A 330 -18.83 -6.95 -5.79
C ASP A 330 -19.31 -6.31 -7.09
N TYR A 331 -18.81 -6.80 -8.23
CA TYR A 331 -19.29 -6.38 -9.53
C TYR A 331 -20.79 -6.67 -9.70
N TYR A 332 -21.25 -7.89 -9.41
CA TYR A 332 -22.66 -8.26 -9.51
C TYR A 332 -23.55 -7.41 -8.61
N LYS A 333 -23.13 -7.13 -7.38
CA LYS A 333 -23.85 -6.20 -6.49
C LYS A 333 -23.94 -4.81 -7.10
N LEU A 334 -22.84 -4.29 -7.64
CA LEU A 334 -22.79 -2.99 -8.30
C LEU A 334 -23.76 -2.92 -9.49
N VAL A 335 -23.74 -3.94 -10.36
CA VAL A 335 -24.61 -3.99 -11.54
C VAL A 335 -26.01 -4.59 -11.27
N GLY A 336 -26.30 -5.02 -10.05
CA GLY A 336 -27.62 -5.53 -9.63
C GLY A 336 -27.98 -6.89 -10.24
N CYS A 337 -27.00 -7.72 -10.55
CA CYS A 337 -27.19 -9.09 -11.03
C CYS A 337 -27.05 -10.09 -9.87
N SER A 338 -27.68 -11.27 -9.96
CA SER A 338 -27.61 -12.29 -8.90
C SER A 338 -26.39 -13.21 -9.02
N LYS A 339 -26.01 -13.62 -10.25
CA LYS A 339 -24.83 -14.47 -10.55
C LYS A 339 -24.30 -14.33 -11.99
N THR A 340 -25.17 -14.03 -12.96
CA THR A 340 -24.83 -13.75 -14.36
C THR A 340 -25.71 -12.60 -14.84
N CYS A 341 -25.13 -11.63 -15.55
CA CYS A 341 -25.91 -10.58 -16.20
C CYS A 341 -26.32 -11.09 -17.59
N GLU A 342 -27.55 -11.62 -17.70
CA GLU A 342 -28.17 -12.08 -18.95
C GLU A 342 -28.90 -10.97 -19.72
#